data_AF-A0A7S4FK53-F1
#
_entry.id   AF-A0A7S4FK53-F1
#
_cell.length_a   1.000
_cell.length_b   1.000
_cell.length_c   1.000
_cell.angle_alpha   90.00
_cell.angle_beta   90.00
_cell.angle_gamma   90.00
#
_symmetry.space_group_name_H-M   'P 1'
#
loop_
_entity.id
_entity.type
_entity.pdbx_description
1 polymer ?
#
loop_
_entity_poly.entity_id
_entity_poly.type
_entity_poly.pdbx_seq_one_letter_code
_entity_poly.pdbx_strand_id
1 'polypeptide(L)'
;DNSAPEAEAPRDPYPAPSSPAEYVFGRPGEFARDLELLGTSPRRVLLSVGASAALGLGGNFLGVTSSLLSTLPQDVVAGSGIDAYYPVRGFKRYRSDELGYEFV
;
A
#
# COMPACT_ATOMS: atom_id res chain seq x y z
N ASP A 1 -35.21 13.17 52.60
CA ASP A 1 -34.79 14.20 51.65
C ASP A 1 -34.02 13.51 50.56
N ASN A 2 -34.66 13.31 49.40
CA ASN A 2 -34.15 12.47 48.31
C ASN A 2 -33.65 13.40 47.21
N SER A 3 -32.42 13.88 47.34
CA SER A 3 -31.79 14.75 46.34
C SER A 3 -31.45 13.89 45.11
N ALA A 4 -32.17 14.13 44.01
CA ALA A 4 -31.85 13.54 42.72
C ALA A 4 -30.44 13.97 42.27
N PRO A 5 -29.68 13.11 41.57
CA PRO A 5 -28.41 13.52 40.99
C PRO A 5 -28.68 14.60 39.93
N GLU A 6 -27.98 15.74 40.05
CA GLU A 6 -27.91 16.75 39.01
C GLU A 6 -27.54 16.08 37.68
N ALA A 7 -28.41 16.22 36.68
CA ALA A 7 -28.13 15.73 35.34
C ALA A 7 -26.91 16.49 34.80
N GLU A 8 -25.80 15.78 34.55
CA GLU A 8 -24.64 16.30 33.85
C GLU A 8 -25.13 16.94 32.55
N ALA A 9 -24.91 18.25 32.39
CA ALA A 9 -25.29 18.98 31.19
C ALA A 9 -24.72 18.25 29.95
N PRO A 10 -25.46 18.18 28.83
CA PRO A 10 -24.98 17.51 27.63
C PRO A 10 -23.63 18.12 27.26
N ARG A 11 -22.59 17.27 27.25
CA ARG A 11 -21.25 17.68 26.79
C ARG A 11 -21.42 18.28 25.41
N ASP A 12 -20.90 19.49 25.22
CA ASP A 12 -20.97 20.21 23.94
C ASP A 12 -20.64 19.24 22.80
N PRO A 13 -21.43 19.22 21.71
CA PRO A 13 -21.11 18.40 20.56
C PRO A 13 -19.69 18.77 20.13
N TYR A 14 -18.82 17.78 20.01
CA TYR A 14 -17.45 17.98 19.54
C TYR A 14 -17.51 18.87 18.28
N PRO A 15 -16.77 20.00 18.21
CA PRO A 15 -16.84 20.88 17.05
C PRO A 15 -16.53 20.08 15.79
N ALA A 16 -17.24 20.39 14.70
CA ALA A 16 -17.01 19.70 13.44
C ALA A 16 -15.53 19.83 13.04
N PRO A 17 -14.88 18.75 12.59
CA PRO A 17 -13.45 18.76 12.30
C PRO A 17 -13.14 19.80 11.21
N SER A 18 -12.14 20.61 11.46
CA SER A 18 -11.69 21.68 10.57
C SER A 18 -10.71 21.21 9.49
N SER A 19 -10.22 19.96 9.60
CA SER A 19 -9.27 19.36 8.66
C SER A 19 -9.43 17.84 8.55
N PRO A 20 -8.94 17.21 7.45
CA PRO A 20 -8.94 15.76 7.31
C PRO A 20 -8.13 15.04 8.41
N ALA A 21 -7.05 15.67 8.90
CA ALA A 21 -6.28 15.11 10.00
C ALA A 21 -7.11 15.09 11.29
N GLU A 22 -7.88 16.14 11.57
CA GLU A 22 -8.77 16.17 12.73
C GLU A 22 -9.92 15.15 12.61
N TYR A 23 -10.41 14.89 11.40
CA TYR A 23 -11.38 13.82 11.16
C TYR A 23 -10.83 12.42 11.51
N VAL A 24 -9.57 12.14 11.17
CA VAL A 24 -8.93 10.83 11.40
C VAL A 24 -8.42 10.68 12.83
N PHE A 25 -7.80 11.72 13.38
CA PHE A 25 -7.13 11.69 14.68
C PHE A 25 -8.01 12.19 15.81
N GLY A 26 -9.14 12.85 15.51
CA GLY A 26 -10.17 13.19 16.48
C GLY A 26 -9.91 14.47 17.29
N ARG A 27 -8.72 15.08 17.22
CA ARG A 27 -8.44 16.36 17.89
C ARG A 27 -7.58 17.32 17.04
N PRO A 28 -7.74 18.65 17.22
CA PRO A 28 -6.88 19.64 16.58
C PRO A 28 -5.40 19.42 16.93
N GLY A 29 -4.54 19.36 15.91
CA GLY A 29 -3.08 19.28 16.09
C GLY A 29 -2.52 17.95 16.60
N GLU A 30 -3.37 16.96 16.89
CA GLU A 30 -2.95 15.67 17.45
C GLU A 30 -1.99 14.92 16.53
N PHE A 31 -2.26 14.91 15.22
CA PHE A 31 -1.35 14.33 14.24
C PHE A 31 0.07 14.90 14.32
N ALA A 32 0.22 16.22 14.43
CA ALA A 32 1.54 16.84 14.49
C ALA A 32 2.26 16.49 15.79
N ARG A 33 1.54 16.51 16.92
CA ARG A 33 2.05 16.11 18.23
C ARG A 33 2.52 14.65 18.23
N ASP A 34 1.74 13.75 17.66
CA ASP A 34 2.08 12.32 17.64
C ASP A 34 3.32 12.05 16.76
N LEU A 35 3.45 12.75 15.63
CA LEU A 35 4.67 12.66 14.82
C LEU A 35 5.90 13.25 15.53
N GLU A 36 5.74 14.32 16.29
CA GLU A 36 6.81 14.89 17.11
C GLU A 36 7.26 13.91 18.20
N LEU A 37 6.31 13.26 18.90
CA LEU A 37 6.60 12.20 19.87
C LEU A 37 7.34 11.00 19.25
N LEU A 38 7.03 10.69 17.99
CA LEU A 38 7.72 9.67 17.20
C LEU A 38 9.06 10.15 16.61
N GLY A 39 9.46 11.41 16.85
CA GLY A 39 10.71 11.98 16.32
C GLY A 39 10.75 12.11 14.79
N THR A 40 9.59 12.26 14.15
CA THR A 40 9.45 12.34 12.70
C THR A 40 8.71 13.60 12.26
N SER A 41 8.49 13.77 10.96
CA SER A 41 7.73 14.90 10.41
C SER A 41 6.76 14.46 9.31
N PRO A 42 5.68 15.22 9.06
CA PRO A 42 4.72 14.89 7.99
C PRO A 42 5.39 14.68 6.63
N ARG A 43 6.42 15.50 6.33
CA ARG A 43 7.22 15.37 5.11
C ARG A 43 7.95 14.03 5.04
N ARG A 44 8.56 13.57 6.14
CA ARG A 44 9.25 12.27 6.18
C ARG A 44 8.25 11.15 5.97
N VAL A 45 7.12 11.16 6.67
CA VAL A 45 6.07 10.13 6.52
C VAL A 45 5.58 10.07 5.08
N LEU A 46 5.25 11.23 4.49
CA LEU A 46 4.79 11.29 3.10
C LEU A 46 5.85 10.76 2.12
N LEU A 47 7.11 11.13 2.31
CA LEU A 47 8.20 10.68 1.44
C LEU A 47 8.46 9.18 1.59
N SER A 48 8.43 8.65 2.82
CA SER A 48 8.59 7.23 3.09
C SER A 48 7.47 6.39 2.48
N VAL A 49 6.21 6.80 2.72
CA VAL A 49 5.03 6.12 2.17
C VAL A 49 5.02 6.22 0.64
N GLY A 50 5.26 7.41 0.10
CA GLY A 50 5.32 7.65 -1.34
C GLY A 50 6.43 6.85 -2.02
N ALA A 51 7.64 6.82 -1.45
CA ALA A 51 8.75 6.02 -1.96
C ALA A 51 8.44 4.52 -1.91
N SER A 52 7.86 4.04 -0.80
CA SER A 52 7.48 2.63 -0.66
C SER A 52 6.40 2.23 -1.65
N ALA A 53 5.39 3.09 -1.86
CA ALA A 53 4.36 2.89 -2.86
C ALA A 53 4.94 2.93 -4.28
N ALA A 54 5.83 3.87 -4.58
CA ALA A 54 6.50 3.96 -5.87
C ALA A 54 7.36 2.73 -6.15
N LEU A 55 8.06 2.18 -5.16
CA LEU A 55 8.81 0.94 -5.29
C LEU A 55 7.89 -0.27 -5.46
N GLY A 56 6.84 -0.39 -4.64
CA GLY A 56 5.90 -1.52 -4.70
C GLY A 56 5.09 -1.56 -5.99
N LEU A 57 4.55 -0.40 -6.40
CA LEU A 57 3.83 -0.26 -7.66
C LEU A 57 4.79 -0.31 -8.85
N GLY A 58 5.89 0.46 -8.81
CA GLY A 58 6.86 0.52 -9.90
C GLY A 58 7.56 -0.81 -10.16
N GLY A 59 7.93 -1.55 -9.11
CA GLY A 59 8.55 -2.86 -9.25
C GLY A 59 7.67 -3.85 -10.02
N ASN A 60 6.39 -3.95 -9.67
CA ASN A 60 5.50 -4.91 -10.32
C ASN A 60 4.90 -4.40 -11.63
N PHE A 61 4.51 -3.11 -11.75
CA PHE A 61 3.83 -2.56 -12.93
C PHE A 61 4.76 -2.11 -14.05
N LEU A 62 6.00 -1.70 -13.77
CA LEU A 62 6.95 -1.27 -14.82
C LEU A 62 7.73 -2.44 -15.42
N GLY A 63 7.32 -3.68 -15.13
CA GLY A 63 7.95 -4.87 -15.66
C GLY A 63 9.35 -5.10 -15.10
N VAL A 64 9.66 -4.71 -13.85
CA VAL A 64 10.97 -5.03 -13.25
C VAL A 64 11.15 -6.53 -13.13
N THR A 65 10.10 -7.27 -12.72
CA THR A 65 10.10 -8.74 -12.72
C THR A 65 10.37 -9.29 -14.11
N SER A 66 9.64 -8.80 -15.12
CA SER A 66 9.84 -9.17 -16.54
C SER A 66 11.25 -8.86 -17.05
N SER A 67 11.81 -7.73 -16.65
CA SER A 67 13.15 -7.29 -17.03
C SER A 67 14.21 -8.19 -16.38
N LEU A 68 14.07 -8.48 -15.09
CA LEU A 68 14.93 -9.43 -14.37
C LEU A 68 14.88 -10.82 -15.01
N LEU A 69 13.69 -11.34 -15.26
CA LEU A 69 13.52 -12.64 -15.93
C LEU A 69 14.14 -12.66 -17.33
N SER A 70 14.16 -11.52 -18.04
CA SER A 70 14.78 -11.42 -19.36
C SER A 70 16.31 -11.55 -19.35
N THR A 71 16.94 -11.36 -18.19
CA THR A 71 18.40 -11.55 -17.98
C THR A 71 18.78 -12.99 -17.67
N LEU A 72 17.82 -13.83 -17.26
CA LEU A 72 18.06 -15.22 -16.92
C LEU A 72 18.10 -16.12 -18.17
N PRO A 73 18.76 -17.29 -18.09
CA PRO A 73 18.67 -18.32 -19.11
C PRO A 73 17.23 -18.78 -19.35
N GLN A 74 16.86 -18.99 -20.61
CA GLN A 74 15.48 -19.30 -21.00
C GLN A 74 14.99 -20.62 -20.43
N ASP A 75 15.86 -21.62 -20.31
CA ASP A 75 15.59 -22.93 -19.71
C ASP A 75 15.19 -22.83 -18.24
N VAL A 76 15.85 -21.96 -17.46
CA VAL A 76 15.51 -21.71 -16.06
C VAL A 76 14.12 -21.08 -15.94
N VAL A 77 13.86 -20.08 -16.78
CA VAL A 77 12.60 -19.33 -16.76
C VAL A 77 11.42 -20.21 -17.20
N ALA A 78 11.55 -20.89 -18.34
CA ALA A 78 10.52 -21.79 -18.89
C ALA A 78 10.31 -23.04 -18.02
N GLY A 79 11.38 -23.55 -17.38
CA GLY A 79 11.31 -24.66 -16.44
C GLY A 79 10.55 -24.32 -15.16
N SER A 80 10.62 -23.07 -14.71
CA SER A 80 9.86 -22.59 -13.55
C SER A 80 8.39 -22.27 -13.86
N GLY A 81 8.03 -22.08 -15.13
CA GLY A 81 6.67 -21.68 -15.55
C GLY A 81 6.30 -20.23 -15.24
N ILE A 82 7.24 -19.42 -14.75
CA ILE A 82 6.99 -18.03 -14.37
C ILE A 82 6.70 -17.13 -15.58
N ASP A 83 7.14 -17.54 -16.78
CA ASP A 83 6.88 -16.87 -18.06
C ASP A 83 5.44 -17.01 -18.57
N ALA A 84 4.61 -17.84 -17.92
CA ALA A 84 3.16 -17.85 -18.14
C ALA A 84 2.46 -16.65 -17.47
N TYR A 85 3.01 -16.17 -16.36
CA TYR A 85 2.42 -15.07 -15.57
C TYR A 85 3.05 -13.73 -15.93
N TYR A 86 4.37 -13.69 -16.07
CA TYR A 86 5.12 -12.47 -16.38
C TYR A 86 5.67 -12.53 -17.80
N PRO A 87 5.49 -11.47 -18.62
CA PRO A 87 6.09 -11.45 -19.94
C PRO A 87 7.62 -11.45 -19.82
N VAL A 88 8.29 -12.19 -20.70
CA VAL A 88 9.75 -12.28 -20.77
C VAL A 88 10.16 -11.87 -22.19
N ARG A 89 11.02 -10.86 -22.31
CA ARG A 89 11.40 -10.25 -23.60
C ARG A 89 10.19 -9.84 -24.47
N GLY A 90 9.08 -9.47 -23.83
CA GLY A 90 7.84 -9.02 -24.49
C GLY A 90 6.82 -10.12 -24.79
N PHE A 91 7.11 -11.38 -24.50
CA PHE A 91 6.23 -12.51 -24.80
C PHE A 91 5.81 -13.27 -23.55
N LYS A 92 4.60 -13.86 -23.57
CA LYS A 92 4.10 -14.74 -22.50
C LYS A 92 3.96 -16.14 -23.04
N ARG A 93 4.42 -17.11 -22.27
CA ARG A 93 4.30 -18.51 -22.63
C ARG A 93 2.93 -19.04 -22.25
N TYR A 94 2.27 -19.69 -23.19
CA TYR A 94 1.07 -20.47 -22.92
C TYR A 94 1.42 -21.95 -22.99
N ARG A 95 1.10 -22.69 -21.93
CA ARG A 95 1.28 -24.14 -21.85
C ARG A 95 -0.08 -24.77 -21.58
N SER A 96 -0.42 -25.80 -22.35
CA SER A 96 -1.54 -26.68 -22.07
C SER A 96 -1.01 -28.07 -21.79
N ASP A 97 -1.00 -28.47 -20.51
CA ASP A 97 -0.57 -29.81 -20.12
C ASP A 97 -1.57 -30.88 -20.60
N GLU A 98 -2.84 -30.51 -20.75
CA GLU A 98 -3.91 -31.39 -21.24
C GLU A 98 -3.79 -31.69 -22.73
N LEU A 99 -3.42 -30.69 -23.53
CA LEU A 99 -3.33 -30.79 -24.99
C LEU A 99 -1.89 -30.99 -25.48
N GLY A 100 -0.91 -30.98 -24.58
CA GLY A 100 0.48 -31.29 -24.85
C GLY A 100 1.21 -30.27 -25.72
N TYR A 101 0.76 -29.01 -25.74
CA TYR A 101 1.38 -27.95 -26.55
C TYR A 101 1.82 -26.75 -25.71
N GLU A 102 2.80 -26.02 -26.27
CA GLU A 102 3.36 -24.81 -25.69
C GLU A 102 3.67 -23.79 -26.80
N PHE A 103 3.34 -22.51 -26.59
CA PHE A 103 3.68 -21.42 -27.49
C PHE A 103 4.06 -20.15 -26.71
N VAL A 104 4.72 -19.21 -27.40
CA VAL A 104 5.28 -17.96 -26.86
C VAL A 104 4.78 -16.78 -27.67
#